data_AF-A0AAN8FIL8-F1
#
_entry.id   AF-A0AAN8FIL8-F1
#
_cell.length_a   1.000
_cell.length_b   1.000
_cell.length_c   1.000
_cell.angle_alpha   90.00
_cell.angle_beta   90.00
_cell.angle_gamma   90.00
#
_symmetry.space_group_name_H-M   'P 1'
#
loop_
_entity.id
_entity.type
_entity.pdbx_description
1 polymer ?
#
loop_
_entity_poly.entity_id
_entity_poly.type
_entity_poly.pdbx_seq_one_letter_code
_entity_poly.pdbx_strand_id
1 'polypeptide(L)'
;MMYYKSLEIGCSYSLCPATATTPAINAVACLYSVAPEKNERIYPADRYGCVDNADCWKYGTPVSSCIEEGPYRGLCTQGLYHFGLCRF
;
A
#
# COMPACT_ATOMS: atom_id res chain seq x y z
N MET A 1 -2.77 4.43 -3.51
CA MET A 1 -2.07 3.99 -4.75
C MET A 1 -1.98 2.46 -4.71
N MET A 2 -1.82 1.82 -5.87
CA MET A 2 -2.13 0.38 -6.07
C MET A 2 -0.93 -0.46 -6.52
N TYR A 3 0.32 -0.06 -6.23
CA TYR A 3 1.46 -0.86 -6.68
C TYR A 3 1.62 -2.12 -5.81
N TYR A 4 1.42 -3.29 -6.41
CA TYR A 4 1.30 -4.57 -5.70
C TYR A 4 2.54 -5.00 -4.89
N LYS A 5 3.72 -4.43 -5.20
CA LYS A 5 4.95 -4.69 -4.42
C LYS A 5 5.18 -3.70 -3.29
N SER A 6 4.35 -2.67 -3.15
CA SER A 6 4.45 -1.73 -2.03
C SER A 6 3.82 -2.32 -0.79
N LEU A 7 4.60 -2.51 0.27
CA LEU A 7 4.16 -3.13 1.52
C LEU A 7 3.92 -2.11 2.64
N GLU A 8 4.54 -0.94 2.53
CA GLU A 8 4.49 0.09 3.55
C GLU A 8 4.11 1.42 2.91
N ILE A 9 3.34 2.21 3.66
CA ILE A 9 2.89 3.54 3.27
C ILE A 9 3.02 4.47 4.47
N GLY A 10 3.60 5.64 4.26
CA GLY A 10 3.62 6.75 5.22
C GLY A 10 2.94 7.96 4.62
N CYS A 11 1.95 8.52 5.31
CA CYS A 11 1.23 9.71 4.84
C CYS A 11 1.38 10.86 5.82
N SER A 12 1.52 12.07 5.28
CA SER A 12 1.54 13.30 6.06
C SER A 12 0.62 14.32 5.39
N TYR A 13 0.08 15.23 6.20
CA TYR A 13 -0.75 16.32 5.71
C TYR A 13 -0.30 17.64 6.32
N SER A 14 -0.47 18.71 5.57
CA SER A 14 -0.20 20.07 6.02
C SER A 14 -1.27 21.01 5.48
N LEU A 15 -1.71 21.92 6.33
CA LEU A 15 -2.61 23.01 5.92
C LEU A 15 -1.74 24.14 5.35
N CYS A 16 -1.92 24.43 4.08
CA CYS A 16 -1.37 25.62 3.46
C CYS A 16 -2.35 26.78 3.69
N PRO A 17 -1.98 27.80 4.48
CA PRO A 17 -2.85 28.94 4.72
C PRO A 17 -3.12 29.71 3.42
N ALA A 18 -4.26 30.41 3.38
CA ALA A 18 -4.61 31.26 2.25
C ALA A 18 -3.57 32.37 2.08
N THR A 19 -3.26 32.70 0.83
CA THR A 19 -2.49 33.89 0.46
C THR A 19 -3.38 34.89 -0.28
N ALA A 20 -2.83 36.05 -0.65
CA ALA A 20 -3.57 37.05 -1.42
C ALA A 20 -4.08 36.53 -2.78
N THR A 21 -3.50 35.45 -3.32
CA THR A 21 -3.82 34.90 -4.64
C THR A 21 -4.26 33.43 -4.62
N THR A 22 -4.20 32.75 -3.48
CA THR A 22 -4.57 31.33 -3.36
C THR A 22 -5.41 31.04 -2.12
N PRO A 23 -6.48 30.22 -2.23
CA PRO A 23 -7.26 29.79 -1.07
C PRO A 23 -6.44 28.87 -0.17
N ALA A 24 -6.91 28.69 1.09
CA ALA A 24 -6.31 27.71 1.98
C ALA A 24 -6.56 26.30 1.43
N ILE A 25 -5.52 25.46 1.38
CA ILE A 25 -5.60 24.11 0.84
C ILE A 25 -4.95 23.11 1.80
N ASN A 26 -5.50 21.90 1.87
CA ASN A 26 -4.83 20.79 2.54
C ASN A 26 -3.93 20.09 1.52
N ALA A 27 -2.63 20.10 1.78
CA ALA A 27 -1.67 19.29 1.04
C ALA A 27 -1.55 17.94 1.76
N VAL A 28 -1.81 16.84 1.04
CA VAL A 28 -1.62 15.48 1.54
C VAL A 28 -0.57 14.81 0.66
N ALA A 29 0.44 14.23 1.30
CA ALA A 29 1.49 13.48 0.62
C ALA A 29 1.60 12.08 1.23
N CYS A 30 1.72 11.05 0.40
CA CYS A 30 1.99 9.69 0.83
C CYS A 30 3.22 9.15 0.11
N LEU A 31 4.11 8.54 0.88
CA LEU A 31 5.29 7.83 0.41
C LEU A 31 5.04 6.32 0.53
N TYR A 32 5.54 5.58 -0.43
CA TYR A 32 5.38 4.13 -0.57
C TYR A 32 6.78 3.52 -0.54
N SER A 33 6.95 2.36 0.09
CA SER A 33 8.26 1.72 0.19
C SER A 33 8.86 1.37 -1.18
N VAL A 34 8.01 1.13 -2.19
CA VAL A 34 8.44 0.87 -3.56
C VAL A 34 7.52 1.63 -4.54
N ALA A 35 8.14 2.24 -5.55
CA ALA A 35 7.43 2.86 -6.66
C ALA A 35 7.49 1.96 -7.91
N PRO A 36 6.45 1.96 -8.77
CA PRO A 36 6.49 1.22 -10.02
C PRO A 36 7.59 1.75 -10.93
N GLU A 37 8.34 0.85 -11.57
CA GLU A 37 9.30 1.24 -12.60
C GLU A 37 8.58 1.62 -13.90
N LYS A 38 9.27 2.37 -14.77
CA LYS A 38 8.71 2.77 -16.06
C LYS A 38 8.38 1.52 -16.90
N ASN A 39 7.14 1.44 -17.37
CA ASN A 39 6.57 0.30 -18.12
C ASN A 39 6.33 -0.98 -17.28
N GLU A 40 6.49 -0.93 -15.96
CA GLU A 40 6.10 -2.02 -15.10
C GLU A 40 4.59 -2.02 -14.87
N ARG A 41 4.00 -3.21 -14.72
CA ARG A 41 2.59 -3.35 -14.39
C ARG A 41 2.36 -2.92 -12.93
N ILE A 42 1.33 -2.11 -12.72
CA ILE A 42 0.93 -1.63 -11.39
C ILE A 42 0.43 -2.79 -10.51
N TYR A 43 -0.24 -3.77 -11.11
CA TYR A 43 -0.59 -5.05 -10.51
C TYR A 43 -0.73 -6.11 -11.62
N PRO A 44 -0.46 -7.39 -11.33
CA PRO A 44 -0.85 -8.48 -12.21
C PRO A 44 -2.37 -8.60 -12.20
N ALA A 45 -3.01 -8.45 -13.36
CA ALA A 45 -4.46 -8.64 -13.49
C ALA A 45 -4.78 -10.13 -13.62
N ASP A 46 -4.85 -10.85 -12.50
CA ASP A 46 -5.48 -12.16 -12.40
C ASP A 46 -6.94 -12.05 -11.95
N ARG A 47 -7.71 -13.14 -12.06
CA ARG A 47 -9.17 -13.12 -11.89
C ARG A 47 -9.63 -12.79 -10.46
N TYR A 48 -8.77 -12.97 -9.46
CA TYR A 48 -9.07 -12.80 -8.03
C TYR A 48 -7.79 -12.41 -7.28
N GLY A 49 -7.93 -11.77 -6.11
CA GLY A 49 -6.81 -11.65 -5.17
C GLY A 49 -6.32 -13.02 -4.69
N CYS A 50 -5.35 -13.06 -3.78
CA CYS A 50 -4.82 -14.33 -3.27
C CYS A 50 -5.94 -15.22 -2.69
N VAL A 51 -5.84 -16.52 -2.88
CA VAL A 51 -6.71 -17.53 -2.26
C VAL A 51 -6.00 -18.24 -1.12
N ASP A 52 -4.70 -18.45 -1.27
CA ASP A 52 -3.84 -19.08 -0.28
C ASP A 52 -2.46 -18.39 -0.22
N ASN A 53 -1.62 -18.81 0.73
CA ASN A 53 -0.27 -18.25 0.88
C ASN A 53 0.62 -18.47 -0.36
N ALA A 54 0.39 -19.53 -1.14
CA ALA A 54 1.20 -19.83 -2.31
C ALA A 54 1.00 -18.79 -3.42
N ASP A 55 -0.18 -18.18 -3.51
CA ASP A 55 -0.42 -17.04 -4.40
C ASP A 55 0.46 -15.83 -4.07
N CYS A 56 0.74 -15.60 -2.78
CA CYS A 56 1.57 -14.48 -2.34
C CYS A 56 3.08 -14.76 -2.50
N TRP A 57 3.50 -16.02 -2.34
CA TRP A 57 4.91 -16.40 -2.50
C TRP A 57 5.45 -16.21 -3.91
N LYS A 58 4.56 -16.23 -4.93
CA LYS A 58 4.90 -15.93 -6.34
C LYS A 58 5.59 -14.57 -6.51
N TYR A 59 5.38 -13.65 -5.58
CA TYR A 59 5.94 -12.30 -5.63
C TYR A 59 7.24 -12.14 -4.84
N GLY A 60 7.92 -13.25 -4.52
CA GLY A 60 9.29 -13.24 -3.99
C GLY A 60 9.38 -13.07 -2.48
N THR A 61 8.29 -13.34 -1.77
CA THR A 61 8.20 -13.10 -0.33
C THR A 61 7.70 -14.37 0.37
N PRO A 62 8.60 -15.35 0.63
CA PRO A 62 8.21 -16.66 1.19
C PRO A 62 7.63 -16.59 2.62
N VAL A 63 7.64 -15.39 3.22
CA VAL A 63 7.03 -15.07 4.51
C VAL A 63 5.71 -14.29 4.37
N SER A 64 5.18 -14.16 3.15
CA SER A 64 3.88 -13.55 2.94
C SER A 64 2.74 -14.54 3.20
N SER A 65 1.63 -14.01 3.67
CA SER A 65 0.38 -14.74 3.93
C SER A 65 -0.76 -14.09 3.18
N CYS A 66 -1.74 -14.89 2.78
CA CYS A 66 -2.97 -14.41 2.20
C CYS A 66 -3.97 -14.05 3.30
N ILE A 67 -4.66 -12.92 3.15
CA ILE A 67 -5.80 -12.58 3.98
C ILE A 67 -7.02 -13.32 3.40
N GLU A 68 -7.49 -14.34 4.11
CA GLU A 68 -8.57 -15.22 3.62
C GLU A 68 -9.98 -14.71 3.97
N GLU A 69 -10.10 -13.82 4.96
CA GLU A 69 -11.36 -13.33 5.51
C GLU A 69 -11.39 -11.81 5.73
N GLY A 70 -12.61 -11.26 5.86
CA GLY A 70 -12.83 -9.85 6.19
C GLY A 70 -12.67 -8.87 5.01
N PRO A 71 -12.60 -7.56 5.29
CA PRO A 71 -12.63 -6.51 4.27
C PRO A 71 -11.34 -6.44 3.42
N TYR A 72 -10.27 -7.09 3.88
CA TYR A 72 -8.98 -7.15 3.20
C TYR A 72 -8.74 -8.51 2.53
N ARG A 73 -9.78 -9.34 2.42
CA ARG A 73 -9.71 -10.66 1.77
C ARG A 73 -9.12 -10.55 0.37
N GLY A 74 -8.16 -11.41 0.06
CA GLY A 74 -7.47 -11.46 -1.23
C GLY A 74 -6.22 -10.57 -1.32
N LEU A 75 -5.83 -9.90 -0.24
CA LEU A 75 -4.55 -9.18 -0.17
C LEU A 75 -3.47 -10.03 0.47
N CYS A 76 -2.24 -9.88 -0.03
CA CYS A 76 -1.04 -10.46 0.58
C CYS A 76 -0.49 -9.53 1.66
N THR A 77 -0.04 -10.11 2.77
CA THR A 77 0.62 -9.41 3.89
C THR A 77 1.94 -10.07 4.22
N GLN A 78 2.95 -9.32 4.68
CA GLN A 78 4.20 -9.88 5.21
C GLN A 78 4.19 -9.83 6.74
N GLY A 79 4.41 -10.97 7.38
CA GLY A 79 4.42 -11.09 8.84
C GLY A 79 5.78 -10.77 9.46
N LEU A 80 5.93 -9.58 10.04
CA LEU A 80 6.73 -9.35 11.24
C LEU A 80 5.95 -8.35 12.14
N TYR A 81 5.28 -8.89 13.16
CA TYR A 81 4.74 -8.22 14.34
C TYR A 81 3.54 -7.27 14.16
N HIS A 82 2.51 -7.52 14.99
CA HIS A 82 1.53 -6.59 15.54
C HIS A 82 0.99 -5.46 14.65
N PHE A 83 -0.34 -5.45 14.48
CA PHE A 83 -1.11 -4.20 14.51
C PHE A 83 -0.67 -3.37 15.73
N GLY A 84 0.30 -2.49 15.54
CA GLY A 84 1.01 -1.81 16.60
C GLY A 84 1.71 -0.58 16.04
N LEU A 85 1.00 0.54 16.06
CA LEU A 85 1.55 1.90 16.15
C LEU A 85 2.50 2.34 15.02
N CYS A 86 1.92 2.95 13.97
CA CYS A 86 2.52 4.17 13.42
C CYS A 86 1.78 5.37 14.02
N ARG A 87 2.27 5.78 15.19
CA ARG A 87 2.12 7.12 15.74
C ARG A 87 3.34 7.91 15.24
N PHE A 88 3.08 8.96 14.45
CA PHE A 88 3.87 10.16 14.08
C PHE A 88 3.73 10.48 12.59
#